data_AF-A0A8J5ZTK9-F1
#
_entry.id   AF-A0A8J5ZTK9-F1
#
_cell.length_a   1.000
_cell.length_b   1.000
_cell.length_c   1.000
_cell.angle_alpha   90.00
_cell.angle_beta   90.00
_cell.angle_gamma   90.00
#
_symmetry.space_group_name_H-M   'P 1'
#
loop_
_entity.id
_entity.type
_entity.pdbx_description
1 polymer ?
#
loop_
_entity_poly.entity_id
_entity_poly.type
_entity_poly.pdbx_seq_one_letter_code
_entity_poly.pdbx_strand_id
1 'polypeptide(L)'
;SAARLWRLLPVGVPCKASRSQLLVMSYGPLDMYRNPGPAGPQLRDFNSIIQTCSGNIQRISQATTQIKNLMSQLGTKQDSSKLQENLQQLQHSTNQLAKETNELLKELGSLPLPLSTSEQRQQKLQKERLMNDFSAALNSFQAVQRKVSEKEKESIARARAGSRLSAEERQREEQLVSFDSHEEWNQMQSQEDEVAITEQDLELIKERETAIRQLEADILDVNQIFKDLAMMIHDQGDLIDSIEANVESSEVHVERATDQLQRAAYYQKKSRKKICILVLVLTVTVAILGFILWAVYK
;
A
#
# COMPACT_ATOMS: atom_id res chain seq x y z
N SER A 1 -18.75 -59.31 9.69
CA SER A 1 -18.88 -60.72 9.24
C SER A 1 -20.13 -60.85 8.42
N ALA A 2 -20.21 -61.47 7.25
CA ALA A 2 -19.26 -62.17 6.39
C ALA A 2 -19.98 -62.21 5.02
N ALA A 3 -19.35 -61.78 3.94
CA ALA A 3 -18.80 -62.70 2.95
C ALA A 3 -19.73 -63.85 2.59
N ARG A 4 -20.25 -63.86 1.36
CA ARG A 4 -20.07 -64.97 0.41
C ARG A 4 -20.84 -64.81 -0.90
N LEU A 5 -20.17 -65.24 -1.97
CA LEU A 5 -20.73 -65.88 -3.17
C LEU A 5 -21.28 -64.98 -4.29
N TRP A 6 -20.39 -64.20 -4.91
CA TRP A 6 -20.30 -64.24 -6.37
C TRP A 6 -19.30 -65.34 -6.74
N ARG A 7 -19.80 -66.47 -7.21
CA ARG A 7 -18.98 -67.57 -7.73
C ARG A 7 -19.83 -68.40 -8.68
N LEU A 8 -19.17 -68.84 -9.74
CA LEU A 8 -19.53 -69.91 -10.69
C LEU A 8 -20.26 -69.40 -11.95
N LEU A 9 -19.74 -69.49 -13.17
CA LEU A 9 -18.69 -70.35 -13.79
C LEU A 9 -18.34 -69.75 -15.21
N PRO A 10 -17.40 -70.28 -16.04
CA PRO A 10 -15.98 -70.48 -15.75
C PRO A 10 -15.00 -70.53 -16.98
N VAL A 11 -13.72 -70.77 -16.67
CA VAL A 11 -12.66 -71.53 -17.40
C VAL A 11 -12.26 -71.02 -18.80
N GLY A 12 -11.03 -70.56 -19.08
CA GLY A 12 -9.69 -71.16 -18.86
C GLY A 12 -8.97 -71.15 -20.23
N VAL A 13 -7.66 -71.23 -20.46
CA VAL A 13 -6.47 -71.80 -19.79
C VAL A 13 -5.24 -71.12 -20.48
N PRO A 14 -4.02 -71.12 -19.91
CA PRO A 14 -2.95 -70.15 -20.15
C PRO A 14 -1.80 -70.68 -21.03
N CYS A 15 -0.84 -69.81 -21.38
CA CYS A 15 0.49 -70.21 -21.86
C CYS A 15 1.60 -69.44 -21.14
N LYS A 16 2.55 -70.21 -20.59
CA LYS A 16 3.77 -69.77 -19.90
C LYS A 16 4.90 -69.51 -20.90
N ALA A 17 5.63 -68.42 -20.65
CA ALA A 17 7.08 -68.21 -20.68
C ALA A 17 7.92 -68.66 -21.90
N SER A 18 8.62 -67.69 -22.52
CA SER A 18 10.08 -67.81 -22.71
C SER A 18 10.74 -66.43 -22.71
N ARG A 19 11.88 -66.36 -22.02
CA ARG A 19 12.65 -65.18 -21.66
C ARG A 19 13.69 -64.93 -22.75
N SER A 20 13.76 -63.73 -23.29
CA SER A 20 14.94 -63.25 -24.02
C SER A 20 15.05 -61.75 -23.79
N GLN A 21 16.18 -61.38 -23.18
CA GLN A 21 16.55 -60.03 -22.78
C GLN A 21 16.85 -59.19 -24.02
N LEU A 22 16.35 -57.96 -24.07
CA LEU A 22 17.02 -56.86 -24.79
C LEU A 22 16.52 -55.51 -24.23
N LEU A 23 17.40 -54.95 -23.41
CA LEU A 23 17.56 -53.56 -22.97
C LEU A 23 16.48 -52.56 -23.42
N VAL A 24 15.55 -52.22 -22.51
CA VAL A 24 14.78 -50.97 -22.60
C VAL A 24 15.36 -50.02 -21.56
N MET A 25 15.95 -48.92 -22.01
CA MET A 25 16.42 -47.84 -21.15
C MET A 25 15.23 -47.26 -20.39
N SER A 26 15.17 -47.58 -19.10
CA SER A 26 14.27 -46.97 -18.13
C SER A 26 14.86 -45.62 -17.73
N TYR A 27 14.28 -44.53 -18.23
CA TYR A 27 14.53 -43.21 -17.66
C TYR A 27 13.70 -43.10 -16.37
N GLY A 28 14.35 -43.40 -15.24
CA GLY A 28 13.83 -43.08 -13.92
C GLY A 28 13.83 -41.57 -13.64
N PRO A 29 13.12 -41.10 -12.60
CA PRO A 29 12.98 -39.69 -12.29
C PRO A 29 14.31 -39.10 -11.79
N LEU A 30 14.78 -38.04 -12.43
CA LEU A 30 15.93 -37.25 -11.96
C LEU A 30 15.46 -36.24 -10.90
N ASP A 31 15.25 -36.72 -9.68
CA ASP A 31 15.30 -35.87 -8.48
C ASP A 31 16.68 -36.04 -7.85
N MET A 32 17.53 -35.01 -7.95
CA MET A 32 18.53 -34.58 -6.95
C MET A 32 19.61 -33.70 -7.62
N TYR A 33 19.42 -32.38 -7.50
CA TYR A 33 20.42 -31.38 -7.09
C TYR A 33 19.81 -29.97 -7.30
N ARG A 34 18.77 -29.64 -6.50
CA ARG A 34 18.37 -28.24 -6.34
C ARG A 34 19.06 -27.69 -5.10
N ASN A 35 20.32 -27.30 -5.29
CA ASN A 35 21.03 -26.47 -4.33
C ASN A 35 20.31 -25.09 -4.32
N PRO A 36 19.76 -24.60 -3.18
CA PRO A 36 19.28 -23.23 -3.14
C PRO A 36 20.53 -22.35 -3.15
N GLY A 37 20.84 -21.77 -4.30
CA GLY A 37 21.81 -20.68 -4.37
C GLY A 37 21.44 -19.56 -3.40
N PRO A 38 22.40 -18.72 -3.00
CA PRO A 38 22.12 -17.60 -2.09
C PRO A 38 20.99 -16.78 -2.72
N ALA A 39 19.93 -16.55 -1.95
CA ALA A 39 18.81 -15.73 -2.37
C ALA A 39 19.37 -14.37 -2.83
N GLY A 40 19.40 -14.17 -4.15
CA GLY A 40 19.48 -12.82 -4.71
C GLY A 40 18.32 -12.00 -4.15
N PRO A 41 18.41 -10.66 -4.16
CA PRO A 41 17.35 -9.82 -3.65
C PRO A 41 16.02 -10.27 -4.23
N GLN A 42 15.12 -10.74 -3.36
CA GLN A 42 13.79 -11.19 -3.74
C GLN A 42 13.12 -10.01 -4.44
N LEU A 43 12.85 -10.14 -5.75
CA LEU A 43 12.08 -9.15 -6.50
C LEU A 43 10.74 -9.02 -5.76
N ARG A 44 10.39 -7.82 -5.29
CA ARG A 44 9.14 -7.65 -4.54
C ARG A 44 7.97 -7.97 -5.46
N ASP A 45 7.06 -8.82 -4.99
CA ASP A 45 5.85 -9.14 -5.74
C ASP A 45 4.96 -7.89 -5.87
N PHE A 46 4.28 -7.76 -7.02
CA PHE A 46 3.35 -6.64 -7.31
C PHE A 46 2.42 -6.33 -6.13
N ASN A 47 1.76 -7.36 -5.58
CA ASN A 47 0.85 -7.20 -4.46
C ASN A 47 1.54 -6.69 -3.19
N SER A 48 2.78 -7.10 -2.93
CA SER A 48 3.54 -6.59 -1.78
C SER A 48 3.83 -5.10 -1.96
N ILE A 49 4.22 -4.66 -3.16
CA ILE A 49 4.51 -3.26 -3.42
C ILE A 49 3.24 -2.41 -3.29
N ILE A 50 2.11 -2.87 -3.82
CA ILE A 50 0.80 -2.20 -3.68
C ILE A 50 0.45 -2.02 -2.19
N GLN A 51 0.60 -3.05 -1.38
CA GLN A 51 0.28 -2.99 0.06
C GLN A 51 1.21 -2.04 0.81
N THR A 52 2.51 -2.09 0.55
CA THR A 52 3.48 -1.16 1.16
C THR A 52 3.19 0.29 0.74
N CYS A 53 2.93 0.53 -0.55
CA CYS A 53 2.58 1.85 -1.07
C CYS A 53 1.33 2.40 -0.40
N SER A 54 0.24 1.61 -0.33
CA SER A 54 -1.00 1.99 0.34
C SER A 54 -0.78 2.31 1.82
N GLY A 55 -0.02 1.47 2.53
CA GLY A 55 0.32 1.70 3.94
C GLY A 55 1.11 3.00 4.15
N ASN A 56 2.06 3.30 3.26
CA ASN A 56 2.83 4.54 3.31
C ASN A 56 1.94 5.77 3.05
N ILE A 57 1.05 5.73 2.06
CA ILE A 57 0.08 6.80 1.77
C ILE A 57 -0.82 7.09 2.99
N GLN A 58 -1.31 6.03 3.65
CA GLN A 58 -2.09 6.18 4.88
C GLN A 58 -1.29 6.84 6.00
N ARG A 59 -0.04 6.40 6.22
CA ARG A 59 0.85 7.00 7.23
C ARG A 59 1.16 8.46 6.92
N ILE A 60 1.39 8.83 5.65
CA ILE A 60 1.57 10.23 5.23
C ILE A 60 0.33 11.06 5.58
N SER A 61 -0.86 10.54 5.30
CA SER A 61 -2.13 11.23 5.60
C SER A 61 -2.34 11.41 7.11
N GLN A 62 -2.04 10.39 7.91
CA GLN A 62 -2.10 10.45 9.37
C GLN A 62 -1.09 11.43 9.95
N ALA A 63 0.17 11.36 9.49
CA ALA A 63 1.23 12.27 9.91
C ALA A 63 0.91 13.71 9.54
N THR A 64 0.36 13.97 8.35
CA THR A 64 -0.11 15.30 7.92
C THR A 64 -1.13 15.88 8.90
N THR A 65 -2.07 15.07 9.37
CA THR A 65 -3.06 15.48 10.37
C THR A 65 -2.41 15.78 11.72
N GLN A 66 -1.47 14.95 12.15
CA GLN A 66 -0.71 15.16 13.39
C GLN A 66 0.16 16.43 13.33
N ILE A 67 0.86 16.68 12.21
CA ILE A 67 1.65 17.90 11.98
C ILE A 67 0.74 19.12 12.06
N LYS A 68 -0.46 19.08 11.47
CA LYS A 68 -1.43 20.18 11.55
C LYS A 68 -1.84 20.48 13.00
N ASN A 69 -2.04 19.44 13.81
CA ASN A 69 -2.40 19.59 15.22
C ASN A 69 -1.24 20.17 16.04
N LEU A 70 -0.02 19.66 15.88
CA LEU A 70 1.18 20.19 16.53
C LEU A 70 1.46 21.64 16.11
N MET A 71 1.30 21.95 14.83
CA MET A 71 1.45 23.31 14.29
C MET A 71 0.45 24.30 14.91
N SER A 72 -0.77 23.86 15.24
CA SER A 72 -1.74 24.74 15.90
C SER A 72 -1.30 25.15 17.31
N GLN A 73 -0.42 24.36 17.95
CA GLN A 73 0.11 24.60 19.29
C GLN A 73 1.37 25.47 19.28
N LEU A 74 2.09 25.55 18.14
CA LEU A 74 3.24 26.46 17.95
C LEU A 74 2.85 27.92 18.19
N GLY A 75 3.65 28.64 18.98
CA GLY A 75 3.40 30.04 19.34
C GLY A 75 2.39 30.26 20.47
N THR A 76 1.92 29.19 21.13
CA THR A 76 1.12 29.29 22.36
C THR A 76 2.02 29.10 23.59
N LYS A 77 1.48 29.26 24.81
CA LYS A 77 2.21 28.97 26.07
C LYS A 77 2.68 27.51 26.21
N GLN A 78 2.25 26.62 25.30
CA GLN A 78 2.62 25.19 25.26
C GLN A 78 3.77 24.92 24.26
N ASP A 79 4.33 25.94 23.62
CA ASP A 79 5.46 25.80 22.70
C ASP A 79 6.71 25.38 23.47
N SER A 80 7.00 24.07 23.41
CA SER A 80 8.13 23.43 24.09
C SER A 80 9.13 22.91 23.06
N SER A 81 10.42 22.94 23.39
CA SER A 81 11.49 22.33 22.57
C SER A 81 11.15 20.89 22.13
N LYS A 82 10.54 20.09 23.01
CA LYS A 82 10.09 18.72 22.69
C LYS A 82 8.99 18.66 21.62
N LEU A 83 8.08 19.64 21.60
CA LEU A 83 7.03 19.70 20.58
C LEU A 83 7.63 20.03 19.21
N GLN A 84 8.63 20.91 19.19
CA GLN A 84 9.37 21.28 17.97
C GLN A 84 10.17 20.10 17.42
N GLU A 85 10.89 19.38 18.29
CA GLU A 85 11.63 18.18 17.90
C GLU A 85 10.68 17.11 17.31
N ASN A 86 9.55 16.85 17.98
CA ASN A 86 8.53 15.93 17.47
C ASN A 86 7.98 16.36 16.10
N LEU A 87 7.74 17.66 15.90
CA LEU A 87 7.25 18.21 14.64
C LEU A 87 8.27 18.00 13.52
N GLN A 88 9.55 18.32 13.76
CA GLN A 88 10.63 18.15 12.80
C GLN A 88 10.83 16.68 12.44
N GLN A 89 10.86 15.79 13.45
CA GLN A 89 10.98 14.35 13.22
C GLN A 89 9.81 13.81 12.39
N LEU A 90 8.59 14.26 12.68
CA LEU A 90 7.40 13.84 11.95
C LEU A 90 7.40 14.36 10.51
N GLN A 91 7.84 15.60 10.27
CA GLN A 91 8.03 16.14 8.92
C GLN A 91 9.07 15.34 8.13
N HIS A 92 10.24 15.12 8.71
CA HIS A 92 11.34 14.42 8.05
C HIS A 92 10.96 12.97 7.72
N SER A 93 10.42 12.23 8.70
CA SER A 93 9.96 10.85 8.48
C SER A 93 8.84 10.76 7.44
N THR A 94 7.93 11.73 7.40
CA THR A 94 6.88 11.80 6.36
C THR A 94 7.48 12.07 4.97
N ASN A 95 8.53 12.89 4.88
CA ASN A 95 9.25 13.12 3.64
C ASN A 95 9.93 11.83 3.14
N GLN A 96 10.57 11.07 4.04
CA GLN A 96 11.15 9.77 3.70
C GLN A 96 10.09 8.78 3.20
N LEU A 97 8.91 8.73 3.84
CA LEU A 97 7.79 7.92 3.36
C LEU A 97 7.34 8.35 1.96
N ALA A 98 7.29 9.66 1.67
CA ALA A 98 6.94 10.15 0.35
C ALA A 98 7.95 9.73 -0.72
N LYS A 99 9.26 9.84 -0.42
CA LYS A 99 10.34 9.35 -1.30
C LYS A 99 10.25 7.85 -1.53
N GLU A 100 10.10 7.05 -0.47
CA GLU A 100 9.95 5.60 -0.59
C GLU A 100 8.71 5.24 -1.44
N THR A 101 7.58 5.90 -1.20
CA THR A 101 6.34 5.67 -1.97
C THR A 101 6.53 6.01 -3.45
N ASN A 102 7.23 7.09 -3.77
CA ASN A 102 7.57 7.47 -5.14
C ASN A 102 8.42 6.39 -5.83
N GLU A 103 9.44 5.88 -5.16
CA GLU A 103 10.29 4.81 -5.71
C GLU A 103 9.52 3.50 -5.89
N LEU A 104 8.63 3.14 -4.95
CA LEU A 104 7.74 1.98 -5.09
C LEU A 104 6.77 2.13 -6.28
N LEU A 105 6.24 3.33 -6.54
CA LEU A 105 5.38 3.60 -7.70
C LEU A 105 6.15 3.50 -9.03
N LYS A 106 7.41 3.93 -9.07
CA LYS A 106 8.31 3.72 -10.21
C LYS A 106 8.62 2.23 -10.40
N GLU A 107 8.91 1.51 -9.32
CA GLU A 107 9.14 0.06 -9.33
C GLU A 107 7.93 -0.68 -9.91
N LEU A 108 6.70 -0.33 -9.50
CA LEU A 108 5.46 -0.87 -10.08
C LEU A 108 5.35 -0.63 -11.58
N GLY A 109 5.88 0.48 -12.09
CA GLY A 109 5.93 0.77 -13.53
C GLY A 109 6.94 -0.09 -14.30
N SER A 110 7.97 -0.62 -13.63
CA SER A 110 9.03 -1.41 -14.24
C SER A 110 8.80 -2.92 -14.20
N LEU A 111 7.77 -3.37 -13.47
CA LEU A 111 7.47 -4.80 -13.34
C LEU A 111 7.01 -5.41 -14.69
N PRO A 112 7.37 -6.67 -14.96
CA PRO A 112 6.91 -7.37 -16.16
C PRO A 112 5.39 -7.44 -16.20
N LEU A 113 4.81 -7.09 -17.35
CA LEU A 113 3.37 -7.20 -17.58
C LEU A 113 2.97 -8.70 -17.54
N PRO A 114 1.90 -9.07 -16.82
CA PRO A 114 1.42 -10.45 -16.82
C PRO A 114 0.93 -10.87 -18.21
N LEU A 115 0.94 -12.16 -18.52
CA LEU A 115 0.52 -12.67 -19.83
C LEU A 115 -0.99 -12.51 -20.08
N SER A 116 -1.79 -12.46 -19.01
CA SER A 116 -3.24 -12.29 -19.10
C SER A 116 -3.63 -10.82 -19.23
N THR A 117 -4.41 -10.50 -20.27
CA THR A 117 -4.94 -9.15 -20.51
C THR A 117 -5.83 -8.67 -19.35
N SER A 118 -6.55 -9.57 -18.67
CA SER A 118 -7.38 -9.22 -17.51
C SER A 118 -6.53 -8.82 -16.30
N GLU A 119 -5.40 -9.50 -16.08
CA GLU A 119 -4.46 -9.19 -15.00
C GLU A 119 -3.71 -7.89 -15.27
N GLN A 120 -3.27 -7.65 -16.51
CA GLN A 120 -2.64 -6.38 -16.91
C GLN A 120 -3.56 -5.19 -16.60
N ARG A 121 -4.84 -5.34 -16.94
CA ARG A 121 -5.85 -4.31 -16.68
C ARG A 121 -6.08 -4.08 -15.19
N GLN A 122 -6.16 -5.15 -14.40
CA GLN A 122 -6.30 -5.05 -12.96
C GLN A 122 -5.09 -4.34 -12.32
N GLN A 123 -3.86 -4.67 -12.76
CA GLN A 123 -2.66 -4.01 -12.29
C GLN A 123 -2.63 -2.53 -12.65
N LYS A 124 -3.02 -2.16 -13.88
CA LYS A 124 -3.14 -0.76 -14.34
C LYS A 124 -4.12 0.03 -13.44
N LEU A 125 -5.32 -0.50 -13.21
CA LEU A 125 -6.33 0.14 -12.34
C LEU A 125 -5.83 0.34 -10.90
N GLN A 126 -5.12 -0.64 -10.34
CA GLN A 126 -4.56 -0.53 -8.99
C GLN A 126 -3.46 0.53 -8.92
N LYS A 127 -2.58 0.57 -9.92
CA LYS A 127 -1.54 1.59 -10.04
C LYS A 127 -2.15 3.00 -10.14
N GLU A 128 -3.13 3.19 -11.03
CA GLU A 128 -3.86 4.46 -11.21
C GLU A 128 -4.48 4.97 -9.91
N ARG A 129 -5.17 4.10 -9.17
CA ARG A 129 -5.74 4.45 -7.86
C ARG A 129 -4.66 4.90 -6.88
N LEU A 130 -3.56 4.15 -6.76
CA LEU A 130 -2.47 4.52 -5.85
C LEU A 130 -1.82 5.85 -6.20
N MET A 131 -1.62 6.16 -7.49
CA MET A 131 -1.06 7.47 -7.87
C MET A 131 -2.02 8.61 -7.52
N ASN A 132 -3.33 8.43 -7.73
CA ASN A 132 -4.33 9.43 -7.36
C ASN A 132 -4.37 9.64 -5.83
N ASP A 133 -4.39 8.55 -5.05
CA ASP A 133 -4.39 8.60 -3.59
C ASP A 133 -3.10 9.23 -3.05
N PHE A 134 -1.95 8.86 -3.62
CA PHE A 134 -0.66 9.43 -3.26
C PHE A 134 -0.60 10.93 -3.60
N SER A 135 -1.09 11.33 -4.77
CA SER A 135 -1.20 12.74 -5.16
C SER A 135 -2.01 13.55 -4.15
N ALA A 136 -3.17 13.04 -3.74
CA ALA A 136 -4.04 13.71 -2.77
C ALA A 136 -3.36 13.84 -1.39
N ALA A 137 -2.72 12.76 -0.92
CA ALA A 137 -1.99 12.76 0.34
C ALA A 137 -0.80 13.74 0.30
N LEU A 138 -0.03 13.72 -0.78
CA LEU A 138 1.14 14.57 -0.97
C LEU A 138 0.77 16.07 -1.07
N ASN A 139 -0.33 16.39 -1.76
CA ASN A 139 -0.86 17.76 -1.84
C ASN A 139 -1.24 18.29 -0.46
N SER A 140 -1.92 17.46 0.33
CA SER A 140 -2.29 17.82 1.71
C SER A 140 -1.05 18.01 2.58
N PHE A 141 -0.07 17.12 2.46
CA PHE A 141 1.19 17.20 3.20
C PHE A 141 1.97 18.48 2.84
N GLN A 142 2.16 18.77 1.55
CA GLN A 142 2.88 19.95 1.10
C GLN A 142 2.22 21.25 1.57
N ALA A 143 0.88 21.32 1.51
CA ALA A 143 0.14 22.48 1.98
C ALA A 143 0.36 22.72 3.48
N VAL A 144 0.44 21.67 4.29
CA VAL A 144 0.75 21.77 5.73
C VAL A 144 2.21 22.14 5.95
N GLN A 145 3.17 21.54 5.22
CA GLN A 145 4.60 21.90 5.33
C GLN A 145 4.84 23.39 5.05
N ARG A 146 4.23 23.96 4.00
CA ARG A 146 4.37 25.39 3.70
C ARG A 146 3.85 26.27 4.84
N LYS A 147 2.69 25.92 5.42
CA LYS A 147 2.14 26.64 6.58
C LYS A 147 3.03 26.55 7.81
N VAL A 148 3.67 25.41 8.05
CA VAL A 148 4.65 25.28 9.14
C VAL A 148 5.85 26.18 8.87
N SER A 149 6.41 26.17 7.66
CA SER A 149 7.55 27.02 7.29
C SER A 149 7.23 28.51 7.48
N GLU A 150 6.05 28.96 7.06
CA GLU A 150 5.57 30.34 7.28
C GLU A 150 5.50 30.68 8.77
N LYS A 151 4.91 29.80 9.59
CA LYS A 151 4.81 30.01 11.04
C LYS A 151 6.16 30.04 11.74
N GLU A 152 7.08 29.16 11.36
CA GLU A 152 8.44 29.14 11.93
C GLU A 152 9.21 30.41 11.56
N LYS A 153 9.13 30.86 10.29
CA LYS A 153 9.72 32.14 9.85
C LYS A 153 9.17 33.33 10.62
N GLU A 154 7.85 33.39 10.82
CA GLU A 154 7.22 34.44 11.64
C GLU A 154 7.71 34.38 13.10
N SER A 155 7.83 33.17 13.67
CA SER A 155 8.31 32.96 15.03
C SER A 155 9.74 33.46 15.24
N ILE A 156 10.66 33.17 14.30
CA ILE A 156 12.03 33.67 14.34
C ILE A 156 12.07 35.19 14.17
N ALA A 157 11.28 35.75 13.25
CA ALA A 157 11.21 37.20 13.05
C ALA A 157 10.76 37.92 14.32
N ARG A 158 9.76 37.37 15.03
CA ARG A 158 9.33 37.89 16.34
C ARG A 158 10.39 37.75 17.42
N ALA A 159 11.09 36.62 17.50
CA ALA A 159 12.17 36.43 18.47
C ALA A 159 13.30 37.46 18.27
N ARG A 160 13.68 37.71 17.00
CA ARG A 160 14.65 38.76 16.65
C ARG A 160 14.18 40.16 17.03
N ALA A 161 12.93 40.51 16.72
CA ALA A 161 12.38 41.83 17.04
C ALA A 161 12.25 42.04 18.57
N GLY A 162 11.79 41.03 19.31
CA GLY A 162 11.67 41.11 20.77
C GLY A 162 13.03 41.22 21.46
N SER A 163 14.04 40.51 20.98
CA SER A 163 15.41 40.62 21.50
C SER A 163 16.00 42.02 21.27
N ARG A 164 15.76 42.62 20.09
CA ARG A 164 16.17 44.01 19.80
C ARG A 164 15.53 45.03 20.74
N LEU A 165 14.22 44.93 20.97
CA LEU A 165 13.51 45.84 21.88
C LEU A 165 13.99 45.69 23.33
N SER A 166 14.25 44.46 23.79
CA SER A 166 14.80 44.22 25.14
C SER A 166 16.23 44.74 25.31
N ALA A 167 17.04 44.72 24.25
CA ALA A 167 18.37 45.31 24.26
C ALA A 167 18.31 46.84 24.30
N GLU A 168 17.41 47.45 23.52
CA GLU A 168 17.16 48.91 23.54
C GLU A 168 16.63 49.39 24.91
N GLU A 169 15.73 48.65 25.55
CA GLU A 169 15.26 48.95 26.92
C GLU A 169 16.39 48.85 27.96
N ARG A 170 17.25 47.83 27.87
CA ARG A 170 18.41 47.70 28.78
C ARG A 170 19.43 48.81 28.60
N GLN A 171 19.77 49.17 27.36
CA GLN A 171 20.65 50.33 27.11
C GLN A 171 20.06 51.62 27.66
N ARG A 172 18.74 51.80 27.55
CA ARG A 172 18.05 52.97 28.10
C ARG A 172 18.05 52.96 29.65
N GLU A 173 17.87 51.81 30.30
CA GLU A 173 17.99 51.67 31.75
C GLU A 173 19.44 51.94 32.23
N GLU A 174 20.46 51.38 31.57
CA GLU A 174 21.86 51.65 31.90
C GLU A 174 22.22 53.13 31.73
N GLN A 175 21.73 53.78 30.67
CA GLN A 175 21.90 55.22 30.45
C GLN A 175 21.20 56.08 31.52
N LEU A 176 20.08 55.60 32.09
CA LEU A 176 19.40 56.28 33.20
C LEU A 176 20.12 56.09 34.54
N VAL A 177 20.79 54.95 34.74
CA VAL A 177 21.58 54.67 35.95
C VAL A 177 22.94 55.37 35.94
N SER A 178 23.51 55.67 34.76
CA SER A 178 24.82 56.35 34.63
C SER A 178 24.78 57.88 34.71
N PHE A 179 23.61 58.50 34.93
CA PHE A 179 23.45 59.95 34.97
C PHE A 179 24.16 60.63 36.18
N ASP A 180 24.63 59.87 37.16
CA ASP A 180 25.34 60.38 38.35
C ASP A 180 26.88 60.48 38.20
N SER A 181 27.45 60.12 37.04
CA SER A 181 28.91 60.21 36.79
C SER A 181 29.19 60.86 35.42
N HIS A 182 29.22 62.19 35.40
CA HIS A 182 29.10 63.01 34.19
C HIS A 182 30.40 63.27 33.39
N GLU A 183 31.52 62.57 33.60
CA GLU A 183 32.78 62.95 32.92
C GLU A 183 33.41 61.94 31.96
N GLU A 184 32.90 60.70 31.82
CA GLU A 184 33.56 59.67 30.99
C GLU A 184 32.74 59.15 29.79
N TRP A 185 31.59 59.78 29.50
CA TRP A 185 30.59 59.26 28.55
C TRP A 185 30.94 59.47 27.06
N ASN A 186 31.89 60.34 26.73
CA ASN A 186 32.15 60.75 25.34
C ASN A 186 33.12 59.84 24.56
N GLN A 187 33.71 58.80 25.18
CA GLN A 187 34.73 57.97 24.54
C GLN A 187 34.28 56.51 24.25
N MET A 188 33.10 56.10 24.72
CA MET A 188 32.59 54.72 24.55
C MET A 188 31.45 54.62 23.52
N GLN A 189 31.30 55.59 22.61
CA GLN A 189 30.17 55.62 21.67
C GLN A 189 30.52 55.12 20.26
N SER A 190 31.73 54.58 20.04
CA SER A 190 32.20 54.15 18.71
C SER A 190 32.57 52.68 18.61
N GLN A 191 32.28 51.86 19.62
CA GLN A 191 32.61 50.45 19.58
C GLN A 191 31.41 49.62 20.04
N GLU A 192 30.87 48.85 19.07
CA GLU A 192 29.87 47.80 19.21
C GLU A 192 28.39 48.23 19.36
N ASP A 193 27.80 48.57 18.21
CA ASP A 193 26.39 48.28 17.87
C ASP A 193 26.11 46.75 17.83
N GLU A 194 26.70 45.98 18.75
CA GLU A 194 26.36 44.57 18.95
C GLU A 194 25.20 44.53 19.94
N VAL A 195 24.00 44.74 19.41
CA VAL A 195 22.72 44.50 20.09
C VAL A 195 22.87 43.19 20.87
N ALA A 196 22.91 43.28 22.20
CA ALA A 196 23.09 42.13 23.07
C ALA A 196 21.86 41.22 23.04
N ILE A 197 21.69 40.50 21.94
CA ILE A 197 20.95 39.25 21.91
C ILE A 197 21.71 38.34 22.86
N THR A 198 21.06 37.90 23.94
CA THR A 198 21.66 36.96 24.88
C THR A 198 22.23 35.77 24.11
N GLU A 199 23.44 35.29 24.42
CA GLU A 199 24.09 34.19 23.67
C GLU A 199 23.16 32.96 23.51
N GLN A 200 22.34 32.69 24.53
CA GLN A 200 21.29 31.65 24.53
C GLN A 200 20.16 31.91 23.52
N ASP A 201 19.73 33.16 23.32
CA ASP A 201 18.70 33.51 22.33
C ASP A 201 19.24 33.39 20.90
N LEU A 202 20.52 33.73 20.70
CA LEU A 202 21.23 33.56 19.43
C LEU A 202 21.33 32.08 19.05
N GLU A 203 21.66 31.21 20.01
CA GLU A 203 21.74 29.76 19.79
C GLU A 203 20.38 29.17 19.43
N LEU A 204 19.32 29.53 20.16
CA LEU A 204 17.95 29.10 19.86
C LEU A 204 17.46 29.58 18.49
N ILE A 205 17.78 30.83 18.09
CA ILE A 205 17.45 31.35 16.76
C ILE A 205 18.19 30.53 15.69
N LYS A 206 19.47 30.23 15.91
CA LYS A 206 20.30 29.48 14.96
C LYS A 206 19.78 28.05 14.75
N GLU A 207 19.38 27.36 15.83
CA GLU A 207 18.76 26.03 15.74
C GLU A 207 17.44 26.06 14.96
N ARG A 208 16.63 27.10 15.13
CA ARG A 208 15.39 27.23 14.35
C ARG A 208 15.66 27.54 12.88
N GLU A 209 16.70 28.30 12.57
CA GLU A 209 17.07 28.56 11.18
C GLU A 209 17.58 27.32 10.46
N THR A 210 18.35 26.47 11.13
CA THR A 210 18.78 25.19 10.54
C THR A 210 17.60 24.28 10.27
N ALA A 211 16.62 24.23 11.18
CA ALA A 211 15.38 23.50 10.98
C ALA A 211 14.57 24.00 9.77
N ILE A 212 14.42 25.32 9.61
CA ILE A 212 13.73 25.90 8.45
C ILE A 212 14.43 25.52 7.15
N ARG A 213 15.76 25.56 7.11
CA ARG A 213 16.52 25.16 5.91
C ARG A 213 16.27 23.70 5.54
N GLN A 214 16.21 22.81 6.54
CA GLN A 214 15.87 21.42 6.31
C GLN A 214 14.44 21.28 5.78
N LEU A 215 13.48 22.00 6.36
CA LEU A 215 12.09 22.01 5.88
C LEU A 215 11.97 22.53 4.43
N GLU A 216 12.75 23.55 4.06
CA GLU A 216 12.80 24.05 2.68
C GLU A 216 13.34 23.00 1.71
N ALA A 217 14.41 22.28 2.09
CA ALA A 217 14.93 21.17 1.31
C ALA A 217 13.88 20.05 1.15
N ASP A 218 13.20 19.67 2.24
CA ASP A 218 12.14 18.66 2.21
C ASP A 218 10.98 19.07 1.27
N ILE A 219 10.61 20.36 1.22
CA ILE A 219 9.59 20.88 0.29
C ILE A 219 10.05 20.78 -1.17
N LEU A 220 11.34 21.02 -1.45
CA LEU A 220 11.89 20.86 -2.80
C LEU A 220 11.86 19.40 -3.25
N ASP A 221 12.15 18.46 -2.35
CA ASP A 221 12.04 17.03 -2.63
C ASP A 221 10.61 16.63 -2.98
N VAL A 222 9.62 17.13 -2.23
CA VAL A 222 8.20 16.91 -2.53
C VAL A 222 7.82 17.48 -3.91
N ASN A 223 8.33 18.65 -4.29
CA ASN A 223 8.12 19.20 -5.63
C ASN A 223 8.71 18.30 -6.73
N GLN A 224 9.85 17.66 -6.48
CA GLN A 224 10.42 16.72 -7.44
C GLN A 224 9.54 15.48 -7.58
N ILE A 225 9.01 14.94 -6.47
CA ILE A 225 8.06 13.83 -6.49
C ILE A 225 6.79 14.19 -7.29
N PHE A 226 6.29 15.42 -7.18
CA PHE A 226 5.15 15.86 -8.00
C PHE A 226 5.43 15.84 -9.49
N LYS A 227 6.65 16.21 -9.91
CA LYS A 227 7.04 16.13 -11.33
C LYS A 227 7.11 14.68 -11.80
N ASP A 228 7.69 13.80 -10.99
CA ASP A 228 7.75 12.37 -11.28
C ASP A 228 6.33 11.78 -11.39
N LEU A 229 5.43 12.15 -10.48
CA LEU A 229 4.03 11.73 -10.51
C LEU A 229 3.30 12.24 -11.75
N ALA A 230 3.48 13.51 -12.11
CA ALA A 230 2.88 14.10 -13.29
C ALA A 230 3.33 13.38 -14.58
N MET A 231 4.61 13.02 -14.67
CA MET A 231 5.15 12.22 -15.77
C MET A 231 4.51 10.83 -15.81
N MET A 232 4.48 10.12 -14.66
CA MET A 232 3.86 8.79 -14.59
C MET A 232 2.38 8.81 -14.98
N ILE A 233 1.61 9.81 -14.54
CA ILE A 233 0.18 9.95 -14.87
C ILE A 233 0.00 10.29 -16.34
N HIS A 234 0.80 11.20 -16.89
CA HIS A 234 0.74 11.58 -18.30
C HIS A 234 1.04 10.40 -19.24
N ASP A 235 2.04 9.58 -18.90
CA ASP A 235 2.44 8.41 -19.69
C ASP A 235 1.39 7.27 -19.68
N GLN A 236 0.30 7.39 -18.93
CA GLN A 236 -0.78 6.38 -18.85
C GLN A 236 -1.93 6.56 -19.86
N GLY A 237 -1.79 7.47 -20.83
CA GLY A 237 -2.77 7.74 -21.89
C GLY A 237 -3.15 6.54 -22.77
N ASP A 238 -4.43 6.50 -23.15
CA ASP A 238 -5.14 5.61 -24.11
C ASP A 238 -5.56 4.18 -23.69
N LEU A 239 -6.04 3.97 -22.45
CA LEU A 239 -6.96 2.84 -22.17
C LEU A 239 -8.02 3.13 -21.09
N ILE A 240 -8.41 4.39 -20.91
CA ILE A 240 -9.47 4.77 -19.94
C ILE A 240 -10.87 4.36 -20.46
N ASP A 241 -11.09 4.34 -21.78
CA ASP A 241 -12.40 4.02 -22.40
C ASP A 241 -12.90 2.60 -22.14
N SER A 242 -12.03 1.68 -21.74
CA SER A 242 -12.47 0.32 -21.46
C SER A 242 -13.19 0.20 -20.12
N ILE A 243 -12.85 1.05 -19.12
CA ILE A 243 -13.25 0.88 -17.71
C ILE A 243 -14.78 1.01 -17.56
N GLU A 244 -15.40 1.87 -18.35
CA GLU A 244 -16.86 2.03 -18.39
C GLU A 244 -17.55 0.79 -18.99
N ALA A 245 -16.92 0.11 -19.95
CA ALA A 245 -17.48 -1.06 -20.63
C ALA A 245 -17.46 -2.37 -19.82
N ASN A 246 -16.74 -2.45 -18.69
CA ASN A 246 -16.55 -3.73 -17.97
C ASN A 246 -17.19 -3.80 -16.58
N VAL A 247 -17.68 -2.68 -16.03
CA VAL A 247 -18.60 -2.70 -14.89
C VAL A 247 -19.91 -3.39 -15.32
N GLU A 248 -20.36 -3.19 -16.57
CA GLU A 248 -21.52 -3.85 -17.15
C GLU A 248 -21.33 -5.38 -17.32
N SER A 249 -20.12 -5.86 -17.63
CA SER A 249 -19.87 -7.29 -17.80
C SER A 249 -19.91 -8.09 -16.50
N SER A 250 -19.70 -7.46 -15.33
CA SER A 250 -19.69 -8.17 -14.04
C SER A 250 -21.10 -8.39 -13.46
N GLU A 251 -22.07 -7.55 -13.84
CA GLU A 251 -23.50 -7.78 -13.55
C GLU A 251 -24.06 -8.92 -14.42
N VAL A 252 -23.61 -9.02 -15.67
CA VAL A 252 -24.05 -10.06 -16.63
C VAL A 252 -23.59 -11.48 -16.25
N HIS A 253 -22.50 -11.65 -15.49
CA HIS A 253 -22.07 -12.96 -15.02
C HIS A 253 -22.87 -13.48 -13.81
N VAL A 254 -23.47 -12.59 -13.00
CA VAL A 254 -24.38 -12.99 -11.92
C VAL A 254 -25.75 -13.37 -12.49
N GLU A 255 -26.24 -12.64 -13.49
CA GLU A 255 -27.52 -12.95 -14.15
C GLU A 255 -27.47 -14.27 -14.96
N ARG A 256 -26.35 -14.58 -15.62
CA ARG A 256 -26.18 -15.89 -16.30
C ARG A 256 -25.99 -17.05 -15.34
N ALA A 257 -25.36 -16.82 -14.18
CA ALA A 257 -25.22 -17.85 -13.14
C ALA A 257 -26.58 -18.19 -12.50
N THR A 258 -27.46 -17.20 -12.29
CA THR A 258 -28.82 -17.45 -11.79
C THR A 258 -29.70 -18.16 -12.82
N ASP A 259 -29.61 -17.84 -14.11
CA ASP A 259 -30.37 -18.56 -15.16
C ASP A 259 -29.89 -20.02 -15.32
N GLN A 260 -28.57 -20.28 -15.21
CA GLN A 260 -28.05 -21.65 -15.22
C GLN A 260 -28.46 -22.44 -13.97
N LEU A 261 -28.49 -21.83 -12.79
CA LEU A 261 -28.99 -22.45 -11.56
C LEU A 261 -30.50 -22.73 -11.63
N GLN A 262 -31.31 -21.82 -12.18
CA GLN A 262 -32.74 -22.04 -12.39
C GLN A 262 -33.02 -23.15 -13.41
N ARG A 263 -32.30 -23.19 -14.54
CA ARG A 263 -32.42 -24.27 -15.52
C ARG A 263 -32.00 -25.61 -14.92
N ALA A 264 -30.91 -25.65 -14.16
CA ALA A 264 -30.46 -26.87 -13.46
C ALA A 264 -31.51 -27.38 -12.46
N ALA A 265 -32.12 -26.50 -11.67
CA ALA A 265 -33.20 -26.85 -10.75
C ALA A 265 -34.46 -27.36 -11.47
N TYR A 266 -34.81 -26.75 -12.62
CA TYR A 266 -35.92 -27.18 -13.47
C TYR A 266 -35.69 -28.58 -14.06
N TYR A 267 -34.50 -28.84 -14.62
CA TYR A 267 -34.13 -30.16 -15.14
C TYR A 267 -34.08 -31.22 -14.03
N GLN A 268 -33.60 -30.88 -12.84
CA GLN A 268 -33.57 -31.79 -11.70
C GLN A 268 -34.99 -32.19 -11.25
N LYS A 269 -35.95 -31.25 -11.24
CA LYS A 269 -37.35 -31.54 -10.89
C LYS A 269 -38.05 -32.40 -11.95
N LYS A 270 -37.75 -32.19 -13.24
CA LYS A 270 -38.28 -33.00 -14.35
C LYS A 270 -37.66 -34.41 -14.40
N SER A 271 -36.37 -34.55 -14.07
CA SER A 271 -35.66 -35.83 -14.04
C SER A 271 -36.19 -36.77 -12.94
N ARG A 272 -36.53 -36.24 -11.76
CA ARG A 272 -37.12 -37.04 -10.66
C ARG A 272 -38.40 -37.78 -11.07
N LYS A 273 -39.28 -37.14 -11.85
CA LYS A 273 -40.50 -37.79 -12.39
C LYS A 273 -40.16 -38.93 -13.35
N LYS A 274 -39.16 -38.75 -14.21
CA LYS A 274 -38.70 -39.78 -15.16
C LYS A 274 -38.06 -40.96 -14.45
N ILE A 275 -37.24 -40.71 -13.42
CA ILE A 275 -36.60 -41.75 -12.60
C ILE A 275 -37.67 -42.59 -11.89
N CYS A 276 -38.70 -41.97 -11.32
CA CYS A 276 -39.78 -42.68 -10.63
C CYS A 276 -40.58 -43.59 -11.59
N ILE A 277 -40.87 -43.11 -12.81
CA ILE A 277 -41.52 -43.93 -13.86
C ILE A 277 -40.63 -45.11 -14.26
N LEU A 278 -39.32 -44.89 -14.44
CA LEU A 278 -38.37 -45.94 -14.80
C LEU A 278 -38.29 -47.04 -13.73
N VAL A 279 -38.26 -46.65 -12.45
CA VAL A 279 -38.27 -47.58 -11.32
C VAL A 279 -39.58 -48.39 -11.28
N LEU A 280 -40.74 -47.75 -11.49
CA LEU A 280 -42.02 -48.44 -11.50
C LEU A 280 -42.09 -49.50 -12.61
N VAL A 281 -41.66 -49.15 -13.82
CA VAL A 281 -41.61 -50.11 -14.94
C VAL A 281 -40.70 -51.30 -14.62
N LEU A 282 -39.53 -51.06 -14.02
CA LEU A 282 -38.59 -52.12 -13.64
C LEU A 282 -39.16 -53.03 -12.55
N THR A 283 -39.88 -52.49 -11.57
CA THR A 283 -40.55 -53.31 -10.55
C THR A 283 -41.64 -54.21 -11.14
N VAL A 284 -42.42 -53.70 -12.10
CA VAL A 284 -43.47 -54.48 -12.77
C VAL A 284 -42.86 -55.60 -13.60
N THR A 285 -41.79 -55.33 -14.36
CA THR A 285 -41.13 -56.37 -15.16
C THR A 285 -40.55 -57.48 -14.29
N VAL A 286 -39.91 -57.15 -13.17
CA VAL A 286 -39.40 -58.14 -12.22
C VAL A 286 -40.54 -58.96 -11.59
N ALA A 287 -41.66 -58.33 -11.23
CA ALA A 287 -42.82 -59.03 -10.66
C ALA A 287 -43.45 -60.01 -11.66
N ILE A 288 -43.58 -59.61 -12.93
CA ILE A 288 -44.09 -60.48 -14.00
C ILE A 288 -43.16 -61.67 -14.21
N LEU A 289 -41.84 -61.43 -14.31
CA LEU A 289 -40.86 -62.51 -14.46
C LEU A 289 -40.88 -63.46 -13.27
N GLY A 290 -40.97 -62.93 -12.05
CA GLY A 290 -41.10 -63.72 -10.83
C GLY A 290 -42.38 -64.57 -10.80
N PHE A 291 -43.52 -64.01 -11.25
CA PHE A 291 -44.78 -64.72 -11.34
C PHE A 291 -44.74 -65.85 -12.37
N ILE A 292 -44.18 -65.60 -13.55
CA ILE A 292 -44.02 -66.63 -14.59
C ILE A 292 -43.14 -67.76 -14.08
N LEU A 293 -42.00 -67.45 -13.45
CA LEU A 293 -41.13 -68.48 -12.87
C LEU A 293 -41.87 -69.26 -11.77
N TRP A 294 -42.58 -68.58 -10.87
CA TRP A 294 -43.37 -69.25 -9.83
C TRP A 294 -44.44 -70.19 -10.40
N ALA A 295 -45.14 -69.77 -11.46
CA ALA A 295 -46.17 -70.56 -12.13
C ALA A 295 -45.61 -71.75 -12.93
N VAL A 296 -44.34 -71.68 -13.37
CA VAL A 296 -43.67 -72.77 -14.10
C VAL A 296 -43.07 -73.81 -13.14
N TYR A 297 -42.60 -73.38 -11.97
CA TYR A 297 -41.94 -74.26 -11.00
C TYR A 297 -42.89 -74.86 -9.94
N LYS A 298 -44.18 -74.50 -9.97
CA LYS A 298 -45.23 -75.05 -9.11
C LYS A 298 -46.20 -75.88 -9.93
#